data_AF-A0A961WU19-F1
#
_entry.id   AF-A0A961WU19-F1
#
_cell.length_a   1.000
_cell.length_b   1.000
_cell.length_c   1.000
_cell.angle_alpha   90.00
_cell.angle_beta   90.00
_cell.angle_gamma   90.00
#
_symmetry.space_group_name_H-M   'P 1'
#
loop_
_entity.id
_entity.type
_entity.pdbx_description
1 polymer ?
#
loop_
_entity_poly.entity_id
_entity_poly.type
_entity_poly.pdbx_seq_one_letter_code
_entity_poly.pdbx_strand_id
1 'polypeptide(L)'
;MTALEDALAIAEQALEPGMRARLEIHLAERLPQHPYRPGLTPRPESGVIFDISDRAGRTLTSPDWRSSEAWTAGFLLLRRGYFWEAHEVWEPVWHALAPNGAERLFVQAAIQHANARLKEAMGRDRAAARLHTLAGAQFEDARRRGFRPEG
;
A
#
# COMPACT_ATOMS: atom_id res chain seq x y z
N MET A 1 -13.44 12.87 -1.99
CA MET A 1 -12.79 11.61 -2.35
C MET A 1 -12.54 11.61 -3.84
N THR A 2 -11.32 11.26 -4.25
CA THR A 2 -10.93 11.06 -5.66
C THR A 2 -11.32 9.67 -6.14
N ALA A 3 -11.36 9.44 -7.45
CA ALA A 3 -11.66 8.12 -8.02
C ALA A 3 -10.70 7.02 -7.53
N LEU A 4 -9.44 7.36 -7.27
CA LEU A 4 -8.47 6.43 -6.68
C LEU A 4 -8.82 6.10 -5.23
N GLU A 5 -9.21 7.10 -4.42
CA GLU A 5 -9.60 6.86 -3.03
C GLU A 5 -10.85 5.97 -2.93
N ASP A 6 -11.83 6.17 -3.83
CA ASP A 6 -12.99 5.28 -3.94
C ASP A 6 -12.58 3.85 -4.29
N ALA A 7 -11.68 3.68 -5.25
CA ALA A 7 -11.16 2.37 -5.65
C ALA A 7 -10.36 1.67 -4.53
N LEU A 8 -9.56 2.43 -3.78
CA LEU A 8 -8.85 1.92 -2.61
C LEU A 8 -9.85 1.49 -1.52
N ALA A 9 -10.92 2.27 -1.29
CA ALA A 9 -11.95 1.91 -0.33
C ALA A 9 -12.70 0.62 -0.73
N ILE A 10 -12.99 0.44 -2.03
CA ILE A 10 -13.58 -0.81 -2.55
C ILE A 10 -12.63 -1.99 -2.34
N ALA A 11 -11.34 -1.82 -2.68
CA ALA A 11 -10.34 -2.86 -2.50
C ALA A 11 -10.13 -3.22 -1.02
N GLU A 12 -10.20 -2.25 -0.10
CA GLU A 12 -10.16 -2.50 1.35
C GLU A 12 -11.39 -3.28 1.84
N GLN A 13 -12.56 -2.99 1.30
CA GLN A 13 -13.80 -3.72 1.64
C GLN A 13 -13.79 -5.17 1.15
N ALA A 14 -13.04 -5.45 0.07
CA ALA A 14 -12.89 -6.79 -0.49
C ALA A 14 -11.83 -7.67 0.23
N LEU A 15 -11.13 -7.13 1.25
CA LEU A 15 -10.12 -7.89 1.98
C LEU A 15 -10.74 -9.07 2.74
N GLU A 16 -10.01 -10.20 2.77
CA GLU A 16 -10.44 -11.38 3.50
C GLU A 16 -10.55 -11.09 5.02
N PRO A 17 -11.74 -11.24 5.64
CA PRO A 17 -11.98 -10.78 7.01
C PRO A 17 -11.09 -11.45 8.07
N GLY A 18 -10.81 -12.75 7.95
CA GLY A 18 -9.96 -13.50 8.87
C GLY A 18 -8.50 -13.03 8.84
N MET A 19 -7.93 -12.85 7.66
CA MET A 19 -6.61 -12.29 7.41
C MET A 19 -6.52 -10.88 7.99
N ARG A 20 -7.53 -10.04 7.71
CA ARG A 20 -7.60 -8.68 8.23
C ARG A 20 -7.59 -8.66 9.76
N ALA A 21 -8.44 -9.46 10.40
CA ALA A 21 -8.51 -9.53 11.86
C ALA A 21 -7.20 -10.02 12.49
N ARG A 22 -6.59 -11.06 11.91
CA ARG A 22 -5.30 -11.59 12.37
C ARG A 22 -4.18 -10.56 12.24
N LEU A 23 -4.10 -9.86 11.12
CA LEU A 23 -3.09 -8.82 10.90
C LEU A 23 -3.32 -7.58 11.76
N GLU A 24 -4.57 -7.22 12.03
CA GLU A 24 -4.91 -6.10 12.91
C GLU A 24 -4.27 -6.27 14.29
N ILE A 25 -4.43 -7.47 14.89
CA ILE A 25 -3.80 -7.86 16.16
C ILE A 25 -2.28 -7.91 16.02
N HIS A 26 -1.77 -8.64 15.03
CA HIS A 26 -0.34 -8.85 14.86
C HIS A 26 0.44 -7.54 14.70
N LEU A 27 -0.07 -6.61 13.89
CA LEU A 27 0.53 -5.29 13.69
C LEU A 27 0.41 -4.42 14.95
N ALA A 28 -0.70 -4.47 15.68
CA ALA A 28 -0.87 -3.67 16.89
C ALA A 28 0.18 -3.99 17.97
N GLU A 29 0.63 -5.24 18.06
CA GLU A 29 1.61 -5.70 19.03
C GLU A 29 3.07 -5.47 18.61
N ARG A 30 3.33 -5.33 17.32
CA ARG A 30 4.69 -5.40 16.74
C ARG A 30 5.14 -4.16 16.00
N LEU A 31 4.25 -3.18 15.78
CA LEU A 31 4.60 -1.94 15.11
C LEU A 31 5.57 -1.09 15.94
N PRO A 32 6.44 -0.31 15.28
CA PRO A 32 7.24 0.67 16.00
C PRO A 32 6.32 1.71 16.67
N GLN A 33 6.77 2.30 17.76
CA GLN A 33 5.99 3.29 18.52
C GLN A 33 5.56 4.50 17.67
N HIS A 34 6.39 4.86 16.69
CA HIS A 34 6.14 5.95 15.78
C HIS A 34 6.35 5.50 14.33
N PRO A 35 5.52 5.97 13.38
CA PRO A 35 5.72 5.68 11.96
C PRO A 35 7.01 6.31 11.45
N TYR A 36 7.64 5.68 10.47
CA TYR A 36 8.84 6.22 9.85
C TYR A 36 8.54 7.46 9.01
N ARG A 37 9.31 8.51 9.26
CA ARG A 37 9.27 9.79 8.54
C ARG A 37 10.72 10.22 8.30
N PRO A 38 11.21 10.22 7.05
CA PRO A 38 12.60 10.54 6.75
C PRO A 38 13.04 11.88 7.33
N GLY A 39 14.10 11.84 8.14
CA GLY A 39 14.66 13.01 8.82
C GLY A 39 13.89 13.48 10.07
N LEU A 40 12.83 12.78 10.48
CA LEU A 40 12.03 13.11 11.66
C LEU A 40 11.98 11.96 12.68
N THR A 41 11.86 10.72 12.23
CA THR A 41 11.89 9.54 13.10
C THR A 41 12.99 8.57 12.67
N PRO A 42 13.53 7.75 13.60
CA PRO A 42 14.52 6.73 13.27
C PRO A 42 13.98 5.76 12.23
N ARG A 43 14.81 5.39 11.25
CA ARG A 43 14.45 4.36 10.28
C ARG A 43 14.47 3.00 10.99
N PRO A 44 13.38 2.21 10.92
CA PRO A 44 13.43 0.84 11.42
C PRO A 44 14.37 0.01 10.53
N GLU A 45 15.12 -0.92 11.14
CA GLU A 45 16.07 -1.80 10.44
C GLU A 45 15.57 -3.25 10.36
N SER A 46 14.57 -3.59 11.18
CA SER A 46 13.97 -4.91 11.25
C SER A 46 12.55 -4.82 11.83
N GLY A 47 11.84 -5.94 11.86
CA GLY A 47 10.52 -6.08 12.47
C GLY A 47 9.42 -6.46 11.47
N VAL A 48 8.17 -6.42 11.94
CA VAL A 48 7.02 -7.01 11.25
C VAL A 48 6.83 -6.53 9.80
N ILE A 49 7.18 -5.27 9.51
CA ILE A 49 7.09 -4.70 8.16
C ILE A 49 8.06 -5.39 7.20
N PHE A 50 9.30 -5.60 7.63
CA PHE A 50 10.31 -6.30 6.85
C PHE A 50 9.95 -7.78 6.72
N ASP A 51 9.47 -8.41 7.80
CA ASP A 51 9.08 -9.82 7.79
C ASP A 51 7.94 -10.09 6.79
N ILE A 52 6.92 -9.21 6.74
CA ILE A 52 5.81 -9.30 5.78
C ILE A 52 6.31 -9.08 4.35
N SER A 53 7.13 -8.03 4.13
CA SER A 53 7.63 -7.68 2.80
C SER A 53 8.52 -8.78 2.22
N ASP A 54 9.42 -9.32 3.03
CA ASP A 54 10.34 -10.39 2.67
C ASP A 54 9.62 -11.72 2.39
N ARG A 55 8.59 -12.06 3.18
CA ARG A 55 7.70 -13.19 2.86
C ARG A 55 7.03 -12.99 1.50
N ALA A 56 6.41 -11.83 1.26
CA ALA A 56 5.72 -11.54 0.01
C ALA A 56 6.67 -11.60 -1.19
N GLY A 57 7.89 -11.04 -1.08
CA GLY A 57 8.88 -11.07 -2.15
C GLY A 57 9.31 -12.49 -2.55
N ARG A 58 9.22 -13.47 -1.64
CA ARG A 58 9.57 -14.87 -1.92
C ARG A 58 8.43 -15.71 -2.46
N THR A 59 7.19 -15.43 -2.06
CA THR A 59 6.07 -16.35 -2.26
C THR A 59 4.98 -15.82 -3.18
N LEU A 60 4.93 -14.50 -3.40
CA LEU A 60 3.81 -13.89 -4.08
C LEU A 60 3.85 -14.14 -5.59
N THR A 61 2.70 -14.52 -6.14
CA THR A 61 2.48 -14.64 -7.58
C THR A 61 1.39 -13.66 -8.03
N SER A 62 1.38 -13.33 -9.32
CA SER A 62 0.44 -12.34 -9.87
C SER A 62 -1.05 -12.67 -9.66
N PRO A 63 -1.53 -13.93 -9.65
CA PRO A 63 -2.95 -14.23 -9.39
C PRO A 63 -3.37 -13.99 -7.93
N ASP A 64 -2.46 -14.20 -6.96
CA ASP A 64 -2.80 -14.26 -5.53
C ASP A 64 -2.59 -12.92 -4.79
N TRP A 65 -2.23 -11.86 -5.52
CA TRP A 65 -1.82 -10.59 -4.90
C TRP A 65 -2.89 -9.98 -3.99
N ARG A 66 -4.18 -10.06 -4.37
CA ARG A 66 -5.31 -9.52 -3.60
C ARG A 66 -5.55 -10.25 -2.27
N SER A 67 -5.26 -11.54 -2.21
CA SER A 67 -5.42 -12.37 -0.99
C SER A 67 -4.16 -12.39 -0.11
N SER A 68 -3.13 -11.65 -0.50
CA SER A 68 -1.85 -11.65 0.19
C SER A 68 -1.89 -10.93 1.54
N GLU A 69 -1.03 -11.40 2.44
CA GLU A 69 -0.77 -10.76 3.73
C GLU A 69 -0.29 -9.31 3.54
N ALA A 70 0.63 -9.10 2.60
CA ALA A 70 1.21 -7.81 2.28
C ALA A 70 0.19 -6.79 1.77
N TRP A 71 -0.71 -7.20 0.86
CA TRP A 71 -1.77 -6.33 0.36
C TRP A 71 -2.71 -5.89 1.47
N THR A 72 -3.14 -6.84 2.31
CA THR A 72 -4.02 -6.58 3.46
C THR A 72 -3.33 -5.69 4.50
N ALA A 73 -2.06 -5.97 4.83
CA ALA A 73 -1.29 -5.22 5.81
C ALA A 73 -1.14 -3.75 5.41
N GLY A 74 -0.89 -3.46 4.13
CA GLY A 74 -0.72 -2.08 3.67
C GLY A 74 -1.95 -1.20 3.91
N PHE A 75 -3.17 -1.72 3.76
CA PHE A 75 -4.39 -0.97 4.11
C PHE A 75 -4.48 -0.67 5.61
N LEU A 76 -4.16 -1.65 6.46
CA LEU A 76 -4.17 -1.46 7.92
C LEU A 76 -3.14 -0.40 8.35
N LEU A 77 -1.97 -0.40 7.71
CA LEU A 77 -0.89 0.57 7.96
C LEU A 77 -1.26 1.97 7.46
N LEU A 78 -1.82 2.06 6.25
CA LEU A 78 -2.28 3.31 5.64
C LEU A 78 -3.31 4.00 6.54
N ARG A 79 -4.30 3.26 7.03
CA ARG A 79 -5.33 3.75 7.94
C ARG A 79 -4.77 4.24 9.29
N ARG A 80 -3.69 3.64 9.77
CA ARG A 80 -3.01 4.01 11.03
C ARG A 80 -1.98 5.12 10.87
N GLY A 81 -1.74 5.63 9.65
CA GLY A 81 -0.76 6.69 9.39
C GLY A 81 0.69 6.20 9.26
N TYR A 82 0.90 4.89 9.11
CA TYR A 82 2.19 4.25 8.86
C TYR A 82 2.42 4.19 7.34
N PHE A 83 2.52 5.38 6.74
CA PHE A 83 2.48 5.54 5.29
C PHE A 83 3.72 4.98 4.58
N TRP A 84 4.89 5.10 5.20
CA TRP A 84 6.10 4.49 4.64
C TRP A 84 6.02 2.97 4.73
N GLU A 85 5.58 2.45 5.86
CA GLU A 85 5.44 1.01 6.09
C GLU A 85 4.42 0.39 5.14
N ALA A 86 3.30 1.09 4.86
CA ALA A 86 2.31 0.68 3.86
C ALA A 86 2.94 0.58 2.46
N HIS A 87 3.79 1.55 2.10
CA HIS A 87 4.54 1.50 0.86
C HIS A 87 5.48 0.29 0.82
N GLU A 88 6.28 0.05 1.87
CA GLU A 88 7.23 -1.06 1.90
C GLU A 88 6.55 -2.42 1.73
N VAL A 89 5.43 -2.68 2.44
CA VAL A 89 4.73 -3.96 2.29
C VAL A 89 4.05 -4.11 0.93
N TRP A 90 3.67 -3.03 0.27
CA TRP A 90 3.09 -3.10 -1.08
C TRP A 90 4.13 -3.18 -2.20
N GLU A 91 5.39 -2.84 -1.97
CA GLU A 91 6.46 -2.94 -2.97
C GLU A 91 6.62 -4.37 -3.55
N PRO A 92 6.73 -5.45 -2.75
CA PRO A 92 6.80 -6.81 -3.30
C PRO A 92 5.52 -7.22 -4.03
N VAL A 93 4.36 -6.69 -3.62
CA VAL A 93 3.09 -6.89 -4.33
C VAL A 93 3.16 -6.31 -5.74
N TRP A 94 3.66 -5.09 -5.86
CA TRP A 94 3.87 -4.44 -7.14
C TRP A 94 4.87 -5.20 -8.02
N HIS A 95 5.97 -5.68 -7.44
CA HIS A 95 6.99 -6.42 -8.18
C HIS A 95 6.49 -7.74 -8.76
N ALA A 96 5.67 -8.49 -8.01
CA ALA A 96 5.13 -9.78 -8.44
C ALA A 96 4.11 -9.70 -9.60
N LEU A 97 3.55 -8.52 -9.85
CA LEU A 97 2.53 -8.31 -10.88
C LEU A 97 3.15 -8.16 -12.27
N ALA A 98 2.43 -8.66 -13.27
CA ALA A 98 2.86 -8.65 -14.67
C ALA A 98 3.33 -7.23 -15.11
N PRO A 99 4.49 -7.12 -15.77
CA PRO A 99 4.92 -5.84 -16.34
C PRO A 99 3.84 -5.28 -17.26
N ASN A 100 3.60 -3.97 -17.18
CA ASN A 100 2.55 -3.28 -17.95
C ASN A 100 1.10 -3.77 -17.69
N GLY A 101 0.87 -4.63 -16.70
CA GLY A 101 -0.45 -5.08 -16.28
C GLY A 101 -1.28 -3.99 -15.61
N ALA A 102 -2.61 -4.12 -15.69
CA ALA A 102 -3.54 -3.14 -15.12
C ALA A 102 -3.48 -3.14 -13.57
N GLU A 103 -3.35 -4.33 -12.97
CA GLU A 103 -3.15 -4.53 -11.53
C GLU A 103 -1.86 -3.87 -11.06
N ARG A 104 -0.77 -4.01 -11.83
CA ARG A 104 0.52 -3.42 -11.50
C ARG A 104 0.42 -1.90 -11.40
N LEU A 105 -0.30 -1.27 -12.32
CA LEU A 105 -0.55 0.18 -12.29
C LEU A 105 -1.41 0.60 -11.10
N PHE A 106 -2.43 -0.19 -10.74
CA PHE A 106 -3.25 0.08 -9.56
C PHE A 106 -2.44 0.00 -8.26
N VAL A 107 -1.65 -1.06 -8.06
CA VAL A 107 -0.79 -1.19 -6.87
C VAL A 107 0.25 -0.06 -6.84
N GLN A 108 0.80 0.32 -8.00
CA GLN A 108 1.70 1.46 -8.08
C GLN A 108 1.00 2.78 -7.69
N ALA A 109 -0.25 2.99 -8.11
CA ALA A 109 -1.04 4.14 -7.68
C ALA A 109 -1.29 4.14 -6.17
N ALA A 110 -1.56 2.97 -5.57
CA ALA A 110 -1.71 2.82 -4.11
C ALA A 110 -0.42 3.19 -3.36
N ILE A 111 0.75 2.74 -3.86
CA ILE A 111 2.06 3.10 -3.33
C ILE A 111 2.30 4.62 -3.43
N GLN A 112 2.00 5.24 -4.58
CA GLN A 112 2.16 6.69 -4.73
C GLN A 112 1.21 7.47 -3.82
N HIS A 113 -0.01 6.98 -3.62
CA HIS A 113 -0.94 7.55 -2.65
C HIS A 113 -0.37 7.48 -1.23
N ALA A 114 0.17 6.33 -0.80
CA ALA A 114 0.84 6.20 0.50
C ALA A 114 2.00 7.20 0.63
N ASN A 115 2.84 7.34 -0.42
CA ASN A 115 3.91 8.33 -0.44
C ASN A 115 3.39 9.78 -0.37
N ALA A 116 2.27 10.10 -1.01
CA ALA A 116 1.64 11.41 -0.93
C ALA A 116 1.20 11.72 0.51
N ARG A 117 0.51 10.78 1.17
CA ARG A 117 0.10 10.88 2.58
C ARG A 117 1.30 11.02 3.52
N LEU A 118 2.41 10.32 3.23
CA LEU A 118 3.67 10.52 3.95
C LEU A 118 4.19 11.96 3.81
N LYS A 119 4.14 12.55 2.61
CA LYS A 119 4.57 13.94 2.40
C LYS A 119 3.67 14.94 3.14
N GLU A 120 2.36 14.72 3.20
CA GLU A 120 1.44 15.53 4.00
C GLU A 120 1.82 15.47 5.49
N ALA A 121 2.06 14.26 6.02
CA ALA A 121 2.48 14.06 7.41
C ALA A 121 3.86 14.69 7.74
N MET A 122 4.63 15.04 6.72
CA MET A 122 5.91 15.75 6.83
C MET A 122 5.78 17.27 6.54
N GLY A 123 4.57 17.80 6.32
CA GLY A 123 4.34 19.21 5.96
C GLY A 123 4.85 19.61 4.58
N ARG A 124 4.91 18.65 3.64
CA ARG A 124 5.45 18.84 2.28
C ARG A 124 4.34 18.85 1.22
N ASP A 125 3.36 19.74 1.38
CA ASP A 125 2.10 19.75 0.63
C ASP A 125 2.28 19.81 -0.90
N ARG A 126 3.24 20.61 -1.39
CA ARG A 126 3.54 20.66 -2.84
C ARG A 126 4.00 19.31 -3.39
N ALA A 127 4.79 18.57 -2.62
CA ALA A 127 5.25 17.24 -3.02
C ALA A 127 4.10 16.23 -2.94
N ALA A 128 3.26 16.30 -1.90
CA ALA A 128 2.06 15.49 -1.76
C ALA A 128 1.10 15.69 -2.95
N ALA A 129 0.78 16.93 -3.31
CA ALA A 129 -0.12 17.24 -4.42
C ALA A 129 0.35 16.65 -5.76
N ARG A 130 1.67 16.70 -6.03
CA ARG A 130 2.26 16.08 -7.22
C ARG A 130 2.10 14.56 -7.21
N LEU A 131 2.32 13.92 -6.05
CA LEU A 131 2.19 12.47 -5.90
C LEU A 131 0.74 12.01 -6.02
N HIS A 132 -0.23 12.75 -5.47
CA HIS A 132 -1.66 12.48 -5.68
C HIS A 132 -2.06 12.59 -7.15
N THR A 133 -1.55 13.60 -7.86
CA THR A 133 -1.78 13.75 -9.31
C THR A 133 -1.23 12.56 -10.08
N LEU A 134 0.00 12.13 -9.76
CA LEU A 134 0.63 10.98 -10.38
C LEU A 134 -0.15 9.68 -10.10
N ALA A 135 -0.54 9.46 -8.84
CA ALA A 135 -1.32 8.30 -8.43
C ALA A 135 -2.65 8.22 -9.16
N GLY A 136 -3.38 9.34 -9.26
CA GLY A 136 -4.63 9.43 -10.01
C GLY A 136 -4.43 9.11 -11.50
N ALA A 137 -3.41 9.69 -12.14
CA ALA A 137 -3.10 9.42 -13.55
C ALA A 137 -2.75 7.95 -13.81
N GLN A 138 -2.01 7.31 -12.88
CA GLN A 138 -1.69 5.88 -12.97
C GLN A 138 -2.93 5.01 -12.81
N PHE A 139 -3.83 5.37 -11.90
CA PHE A 139 -5.09 4.65 -11.74
C PHE A 139 -6.00 4.77 -12.97
N GLU A 140 -6.08 5.95 -13.58
CA GLU A 140 -6.81 6.12 -14.84
C GLU A 140 -6.22 5.24 -15.96
N ASP A 141 -4.89 5.06 -15.99
CA ASP A 141 -4.27 4.13 -16.93
C ASP A 141 -4.61 2.66 -16.63
N ALA A 142 -4.62 2.27 -15.35
CA ALA A 142 -5.08 0.96 -14.93
C ALA A 142 -6.52 0.69 -15.41
N ARG A 143 -7.43 1.66 -15.22
CA ARG A 143 -8.83 1.57 -15.66
C ARG A 143 -8.95 1.42 -17.18
N ARG A 144 -8.18 2.19 -17.96
CA ARG A 144 -8.13 2.07 -19.43
C ARG A 144 -7.66 0.68 -19.88
N ARG A 145 -6.80 0.04 -19.10
CA ARG A 145 -6.33 -1.34 -19.34
C ARG A 145 -7.27 -2.41 -18.77
N GLY A 146 -8.45 -2.02 -18.31
CA GLY A 146 -9.48 -2.96 -17.87
C GLY A 146 -9.49 -3.26 -16.37
N PHE A 147 -8.65 -2.60 -15.55
CA PHE A 147 -8.67 -2.82 -14.10
C PHE A 147 -10.05 -2.54 -13.51
N ARG A 148 -10.49 -3.39 -12.58
CA ARG A 148 -11.69 -3.22 -11.76
C ARG A 148 -11.32 -3.33 -10.29
N PRO A 149 -11.70 -2.36 -9.45
CA PRO A 149 -11.44 -2.43 -8.01
C PRO A 149 -12.14 -3.61 -7.33
N GLU A 150 -13.33 -4.03 -7.82
CA GLU A 150 -14.10 -5.11 -7.20
C GLU A 150 -13.51 -6.52 -7.40
N GLY A 151 -12.63 -6.70 -8.40
CA GLY A 151 -12.19 -8.03 -8.85
C GLY A 151 -12.42 -8.23 -10.33
#